data_AF-R7KD21-F1
#
_entry.id   AF-R7KD21-F1
#
_cell.length_a   1.000
_cell.length_b   1.000
_cell.length_c   1.000
_cell.angle_alpha   90.00
_cell.angle_beta   90.00
_cell.angle_gamma   90.00
#
_symmetry.space_group_name_H-M   'P 1'
#
loop_
_entity.id
_entity.type
_entity.pdbx_description
1 polymer ?
#
loop_
_entity_poly.entity_id
_entity_poly.type
_entity_poly.pdbx_seq_one_letter_code
_entity_poly.pdbx_strand_id
1 'polypeptide(L)'
;MQKIGSGQNKSASVNLTYVAVMAASLTVLKLALSFIPNVEAVTLLIICYASAFGARRTMTATMIFCTVEILLYGFGSWVILYYIYWNALAFTAALCLKKPSPVVAVVVAVVFTVFFGVLSTAIDVMFASVNGVPKSELGYLFSAYYIRGAWFYIVHVVSNFCIVTVLYLPVTVTLYKILGKDISAIKSLSLIRKRFSKKRDSKQSDSKRLPRNKSGLTENLQHDIQNKDGF
;
A
#
# COMPACT_ATOMS: atom_id res chain seq x y z
N MET A 1 25.44 29.24 -9.29
CA MET A 1 24.70 28.01 -8.87
C MET A 1 25.68 27.07 -8.18
N GLN A 2 25.77 27.13 -6.85
CA GLN A 2 26.63 26.23 -6.07
C GLN A 2 26.06 24.81 -6.12
N LYS A 3 26.84 23.88 -6.65
CA LYS A 3 26.64 22.44 -6.45
C LYS A 3 26.76 22.16 -4.95
N ILE A 4 25.64 21.94 -4.29
CA ILE A 4 25.63 21.41 -2.93
C ILE A 4 26.20 20.00 -3.00
N GLY A 5 27.38 19.84 -2.39
CA GLY A 5 28.10 18.57 -2.30
C GLY A 5 27.25 17.49 -1.64
N SER A 6 27.30 16.29 -2.22
CA SER A 6 26.54 15.08 -1.90
C SER A 6 26.89 14.44 -0.55
N GLY A 7 27.18 15.23 0.49
CA GLY A 7 27.64 14.76 1.79
C GLY A 7 27.36 15.67 2.99
N GLN A 8 26.63 16.78 2.83
CA GLN A 8 26.27 17.61 3.99
C GLN A 8 25.17 16.94 4.82
N ASN A 9 25.51 16.54 6.04
CA ASN A 9 24.54 16.13 7.05
C ASN A 9 23.63 17.34 7.33
N LYS A 10 22.36 17.27 6.91
CA LYS A 10 21.40 18.37 7.09
C LYS A 10 21.35 18.75 8.57
N SER A 11 21.32 20.06 8.85
CA SER A 11 21.22 20.60 10.21
C SER A 11 20.10 19.92 11.00
N ALA A 12 20.30 19.78 12.31
CA ALA A 12 19.32 19.19 13.22
C ALA A 12 17.94 19.84 13.09
N SER A 13 17.89 21.17 12.89
CA SER A 13 16.63 21.92 12.69
C SER A 13 15.88 21.45 11.44
N VAL A 14 16.59 21.25 10.32
CA VAL A 14 15.99 20.79 9.06
C VAL A 14 15.45 19.36 9.19
N ASN A 15 16.18 18.49 9.91
CA ASN A 15 15.71 17.13 10.19
C ASN A 15 14.43 17.14 11.02
N LEU A 16 14.39 17.99 12.04
CA LEU A 16 13.22 18.17 12.89
C LEU A 16 12.02 18.66 12.08
N THR A 17 12.20 19.64 11.19
CA THR A 17 11.13 20.13 10.32
C THR A 17 10.56 19.03 9.42
N TYR A 18 11.39 18.18 8.81
CA TYR A 18 10.88 17.07 8.01
C TYR A 18 10.06 16.09 8.84
N VAL A 19 10.57 15.71 10.01
CA VAL A 19 9.89 14.77 10.91
C VAL A 19 8.55 15.35 11.38
N ALA A 20 8.50 16.63 11.75
CA ALA A 20 7.28 17.30 12.19
C ALA A 20 6.22 17.36 11.07
N VAL A 21 6.62 17.73 9.85
CA VAL A 21 5.71 17.76 8.69
C VAL A 21 5.20 16.36 8.33
N MET A 22 6.07 15.33 8.41
CA MET A 22 5.67 13.95 8.20
C MET A 22 4.66 13.48 9.24
N ALA A 23 4.91 13.73 10.53
CA ALA A 23 3.96 13.35 11.59
C ALA A 23 2.61 14.09 11.45
N ALA A 24 2.64 15.41 11.20
CA ALA A 24 1.44 16.20 10.99
C ALA A 24 0.61 15.71 9.80
N SER A 25 1.25 15.40 8.67
CA SER A 25 0.56 14.88 7.49
C SER A 25 0.00 13.47 7.69
N LEU A 26 0.65 12.61 8.48
CA LEU A 26 0.09 11.31 8.87
C LEU A 26 -1.20 11.49 9.68
N THR A 27 -1.20 12.35 10.69
CA THR A 27 -2.38 12.66 11.51
C THR A 27 -3.50 13.28 10.67
N VAL A 28 -3.21 14.33 9.92
CA VAL A 28 -4.22 15.02 9.10
C VAL A 28 -4.81 14.09 8.06
N LEU A 29 -4.01 13.26 7.39
CA LEU A 29 -4.53 12.36 6.37
C LEU A 29 -5.38 11.23 6.99
N LYS A 30 -5.01 10.73 8.17
CA LYS A 30 -5.85 9.78 8.92
C LYS A 30 -7.19 10.41 9.27
N LEU A 31 -7.19 11.62 9.82
CA LEU A 31 -8.41 12.35 10.17
C LEU A 31 -9.26 12.66 8.95
N ALA A 32 -8.63 13.10 7.85
CA ALA A 32 -9.31 13.41 6.60
C ALA A 32 -9.97 12.18 5.97
N LEU A 33 -9.43 10.97 6.16
CA LEU A 33 -10.02 9.72 5.67
C LEU A 33 -10.95 9.05 6.70
N SER A 34 -11.13 9.62 7.89
CA SER A 34 -11.95 9.01 8.95
C SER A 34 -13.42 8.82 8.57
N PHE A 35 -13.92 9.54 7.55
CA PHE A 35 -15.27 9.36 7.02
C PHE A 35 -15.46 8.06 6.23
N ILE A 36 -14.37 7.47 5.72
CA ILE A 36 -14.40 6.18 5.02
C ILE A 36 -13.99 5.09 6.01
N PRO A 37 -14.91 4.23 6.45
CA PRO A 37 -14.55 3.18 7.38
C PRO A 37 -13.52 2.24 6.74
N ASN A 38 -12.50 1.89 7.52
CA ASN A 38 -11.51 0.85 7.22
C ASN A 38 -10.54 1.18 6.06
N VAL A 39 -10.63 2.39 5.48
CA VAL A 39 -9.71 2.87 4.44
C VAL A 39 -8.74 3.86 5.07
N GLU A 40 -7.46 3.57 4.97
CA GLU A 40 -6.40 4.46 5.46
C GLU A 40 -5.37 4.75 4.39
N ALA A 41 -4.79 5.94 4.45
CA ALA A 41 -3.64 6.31 3.63
C ALA A 41 -2.35 6.47 4.45
N VAL A 42 -2.40 6.15 5.75
CA VAL A 42 -1.26 6.19 6.67
C VAL A 42 -0.17 5.20 6.22
N THR A 43 -0.55 3.96 5.92
CA THR A 43 0.36 2.93 5.36
C THR A 43 1.05 3.40 4.08
N LEU A 44 0.31 4.00 3.13
CA LEU A 44 0.88 4.58 1.91
C LEU A 44 1.95 5.64 2.23
N LEU A 45 1.62 6.60 3.10
CA LEU A 45 2.53 7.69 3.43
C LEU A 45 3.81 7.19 4.10
N ILE A 46 3.69 6.27 5.06
CA ILE A 46 4.84 5.68 5.74
C ILE A 46 5.75 4.96 4.74
N ILE A 47 5.19 4.19 3.81
CA ILE A 47 5.97 3.51 2.76
C ILE A 47 6.69 4.52 1.85
N CYS A 48 5.99 5.58 1.41
CA CYS A 48 6.58 6.66 0.60
C CYS A 48 7.72 7.38 1.34
N TYR A 49 7.48 7.71 2.61
CA TYR A 49 8.47 8.38 3.46
C TYR A 49 9.66 7.49 3.77
N ALA A 50 9.44 6.21 4.06
CA ALA A 50 10.51 5.26 4.31
C ALA A 50 11.42 5.10 3.09
N SER A 51 10.84 5.06 1.88
CA SER A 51 11.60 5.04 0.62
C SER A 51 12.37 6.35 0.39
N ALA A 52 11.76 7.51 0.66
CA ALA A 52 12.35 8.81 0.35
C ALA A 52 13.34 9.34 1.42
N PHE A 53 13.05 9.14 2.71
CA PHE A 53 13.79 9.70 3.85
C PHE A 53 14.57 8.65 4.66
N GLY A 54 14.29 7.35 4.45
CA GLY A 54 14.91 6.24 5.18
C GLY A 54 14.29 5.97 6.55
N ALA A 55 14.79 4.93 7.22
CA ALA A 55 14.22 4.40 8.46
C ALA A 55 14.24 5.42 9.59
N ARG A 56 15.40 6.03 9.88
CA ARG A 56 15.58 6.89 11.05
C ARG A 56 14.56 8.02 11.14
N ARG A 57 14.40 8.82 10.08
CA ARG A 57 13.45 9.93 10.06
C ARG A 57 11.99 9.45 10.07
N THR A 58 11.71 8.39 9.33
CA THR A 58 10.33 7.87 9.21
C THR A 58 9.85 7.26 10.51
N MET A 59 10.70 6.49 11.20
CA MET A 59 10.38 5.91 12.51
C MET A 59 10.17 6.99 13.57
N THR A 60 11.00 8.05 13.60
CA THR A 60 10.75 9.18 14.51
C THR A 60 9.41 9.85 14.22
N ALA A 61 9.05 10.03 12.94
CA ALA A 61 7.76 10.60 12.57
C ALA A 61 6.59 9.67 12.97
N THR A 62 6.71 8.35 12.81
CA THR A 62 5.68 7.40 13.24
C THR A 62 5.53 7.35 14.75
N MET A 63 6.61 7.49 15.52
CA MET A 63 6.54 7.59 16.99
C MET A 63 5.77 8.85 17.41
N ILE A 64 6.07 10.00 16.83
CA ILE A 64 5.35 11.25 17.12
C ILE A 64 3.89 11.14 16.72
N PHE A 65 3.61 10.57 15.53
CA PHE A 65 2.25 10.27 15.10
C PHE A 65 1.50 9.42 16.14
N CYS A 66 2.09 8.34 16.62
CA CYS A 66 1.49 7.52 17.68
C CYS A 66 1.21 8.32 18.96
N THR A 67 2.16 9.18 19.38
CA THR A 67 1.95 10.05 20.55
C THR A 67 0.80 11.01 20.34
N VAL A 68 0.70 11.64 19.16
CA VAL A 68 -0.40 12.55 18.83
C VAL A 68 -1.74 11.82 18.84
N GLU A 69 -1.80 10.60 18.31
CA GLU A 69 -3.02 9.79 18.35
C GLU A 69 -3.49 9.55 19.79
N ILE A 70 -2.58 9.30 20.74
CA ILE A 70 -2.92 9.13 22.16
C ILE A 70 -3.51 10.42 22.73
N LEU A 71 -2.94 11.57 22.37
CA LEU A 71 -3.45 12.86 22.83
C LEU A 71 -4.85 13.17 22.28
N LEU A 72 -5.19 12.67 21.08
CA LEU A 72 -6.49 12.88 20.46
C LEU A 72 -7.57 11.90 20.94
N TYR A 73 -7.22 10.62 21.10
CA TYR A 73 -8.18 9.54 21.36
C TYR A 73 -8.07 8.90 22.75
N GLY A 74 -7.12 9.35 23.58
CA GLY A 74 -6.86 8.80 24.91
C GLY A 74 -6.05 7.51 24.89
N PHE A 75 -5.89 6.90 26.07
CA PHE A 75 -5.17 5.64 26.23
C PHE A 75 -6.08 4.42 26.02
N GLY A 76 -5.56 3.39 25.36
CA GLY A 76 -6.25 2.11 25.14
C GLY A 76 -5.31 1.00 24.68
N SER A 77 -5.84 -0.22 24.48
CA SER A 77 -5.06 -1.39 24.01
C SER A 77 -4.34 -1.13 22.69
N TRP A 78 -4.96 -0.33 21.81
CA TRP A 78 -4.47 0.05 20.50
C TRP A 78 -3.16 0.86 20.52
N VAL A 79 -2.78 1.46 21.65
CA VAL A 79 -1.55 2.25 21.77
C VAL A 79 -0.31 1.39 21.53
N ILE A 80 -0.26 0.21 22.18
CA ILE A 80 0.85 -0.74 22.02
C ILE A 80 0.91 -1.25 20.57
N LEU A 81 -0.25 -1.58 20.01
CA LEU A 81 -0.39 -1.99 18.61
C LEU A 81 0.22 -0.93 17.68
N TYR A 82 -0.10 0.35 17.86
CA TYR A 82 0.34 1.43 16.97
C TYR A 82 1.86 1.62 17.01
N TYR A 83 2.45 1.68 18.21
CA TYR A 83 3.90 1.82 18.32
C TYR A 83 4.64 0.64 17.70
N ILE A 84 4.15 -0.59 17.84
CA ILE A 84 4.79 -1.75 17.22
C ILE A 84 4.59 -1.72 15.70
N TYR A 85 3.35 -1.59 15.25
CA TYR A 85 2.97 -1.73 13.85
C TYR A 85 3.60 -0.65 12.96
N TRP A 86 3.42 0.63 13.31
CA TRP A 86 3.85 1.72 12.45
C TRP A 86 5.38 1.82 12.35
N ASN A 87 6.09 1.54 13.44
CA ASN A 87 7.55 1.51 13.43
C ASN A 87 8.09 0.29 12.68
N ALA A 88 7.46 -0.88 12.82
CA ALA A 88 7.83 -2.06 12.05
C ALA A 88 7.63 -1.85 10.55
N LEU A 89 6.51 -1.22 10.15
CA LEU A 89 6.24 -0.86 8.76
C LEU A 89 7.29 0.11 8.23
N ALA A 90 7.58 1.19 8.97
CA ALA A 90 8.58 2.19 8.58
C ALA A 90 9.97 1.57 8.40
N PHE A 91 10.38 0.69 9.31
CA PHE A 91 11.65 0.00 9.25
C PHE A 91 11.75 -0.94 8.04
N THR A 92 10.77 -1.82 7.87
CA THR A 92 10.78 -2.81 6.78
C THR A 92 10.65 -2.13 5.41
N ALA A 93 9.78 -1.12 5.28
CA ALA A 93 9.67 -0.35 4.05
C ALA A 93 11.00 0.33 3.70
N ALA A 94 11.71 0.90 4.67
CA ALA A 94 13.00 1.55 4.42
C ALA A 94 14.09 0.55 4.01
N LEU A 95 14.03 -0.69 4.52
CA LEU A 95 14.96 -1.75 4.15
C LEU A 95 14.69 -2.26 2.73
N CYS A 96 13.44 -2.52 2.39
CA CYS A 96 13.02 -3.10 1.11
C CYS A 96 12.99 -2.08 -0.04
N LEU A 97 12.75 -0.79 0.24
CA LEU A 97 12.56 0.26 -0.77
C LEU A 97 13.71 1.26 -0.84
N LYS A 98 14.94 0.81 -0.54
CA LYS A 98 16.18 1.56 -0.85
C LYS A 98 16.22 1.97 -2.33
N LYS A 99 15.73 1.08 -3.20
CA LYS A 99 15.42 1.36 -4.60
C LYS A 99 13.90 1.41 -4.75
N PRO A 100 13.32 2.55 -5.13
CA PRO A 100 11.86 2.70 -5.21
C PRO A 100 11.27 1.76 -6.26
N SER A 101 10.37 0.88 -5.82
CA SER A 101 9.69 -0.10 -6.68
C SER A 101 8.22 -0.20 -6.29
N PRO A 102 7.28 0.03 -7.22
CA PRO A 102 5.86 -0.04 -6.91
C PRO A 102 5.40 -1.45 -6.53
N VAL A 103 6.00 -2.48 -7.13
CA VAL A 103 5.67 -3.87 -6.81
C VAL A 103 6.05 -4.20 -5.37
N VAL A 104 7.28 -3.85 -4.97
CA VAL A 104 7.75 -4.07 -3.60
C VAL A 104 6.92 -3.26 -2.61
N ALA A 105 6.55 -2.02 -2.94
CA ALA A 105 5.71 -1.19 -2.09
C ALA A 105 4.33 -1.80 -1.85
N VAL A 106 3.69 -2.32 -2.90
CA VAL A 106 2.40 -3.01 -2.80
C VAL A 106 2.53 -4.29 -1.97
N VAL A 107 3.56 -5.10 -2.20
CA VAL A 107 3.80 -6.32 -1.42
C VAL A 107 3.98 -6.00 0.06
N VAL A 108 4.81 -5.01 0.38
CA VAL A 108 5.02 -4.56 1.77
C VAL A 108 3.69 -4.09 2.38
N ALA A 109 2.91 -3.28 1.66
CA ALA A 109 1.62 -2.80 2.14
C ALA A 109 0.63 -3.93 2.43
N VAL A 110 0.48 -4.89 1.52
CA VAL A 110 -0.43 -6.04 1.69
C VAL A 110 0.01 -6.93 2.83
N VAL A 111 1.31 -7.27 2.91
CA VAL A 111 1.83 -8.14 3.99
C VAL A 111 1.64 -7.46 5.34
N PHE A 112 1.95 -6.17 5.46
CA PHE A 112 1.78 -5.45 6.72
C PHE A 112 0.31 -5.28 7.10
N THR A 113 -0.59 -5.01 6.15
CA THR A 113 -2.02 -4.87 6.47
C THR A 113 -2.66 -6.19 6.89
N VAL A 114 -2.21 -7.32 6.35
CA VAL A 114 -2.56 -8.65 6.89
C VAL A 114 -1.99 -8.84 8.30
N PHE A 115 -0.72 -8.48 8.50
CA PHE A 115 -0.07 -8.54 9.81
C PHE A 115 -0.77 -7.66 10.85
N PHE A 116 -1.31 -6.50 10.46
CA PHE A 116 -2.10 -5.63 11.33
C PHE A 116 -3.31 -6.35 11.91
N GLY A 117 -4.03 -7.14 11.10
CA GLY A 117 -5.19 -7.89 11.58
C GLY A 117 -4.83 -8.96 12.60
N VAL A 118 -3.74 -9.69 12.35
CA VAL A 118 -3.23 -10.70 13.29
C VAL A 118 -2.71 -10.04 14.57
N LEU A 119 -1.93 -8.97 14.45
CA LEU A 119 -1.33 -8.27 15.57
C LEU A 119 -2.37 -7.56 16.44
N SER A 120 -3.35 -6.90 15.84
CA SER A 120 -4.45 -6.26 16.59
C SER A 120 -5.23 -7.27 17.42
N THR A 121 -5.63 -8.39 16.82
CA THR A 121 -6.28 -9.49 17.54
C THR A 121 -5.41 -10.03 18.66
N ALA A 122 -4.12 -10.24 18.40
CA ALA A 122 -3.18 -10.75 19.41
C ALA A 122 -3.08 -9.82 20.62
N ILE A 123 -3.00 -8.50 20.38
CA ILE A 123 -2.95 -7.50 21.45
C ILE A 123 -4.26 -7.49 22.25
N ASP A 124 -5.43 -7.50 21.60
CA ASP A 124 -6.70 -7.50 22.31
C ASP A 124 -6.91 -8.76 23.16
N VAL A 125 -6.51 -9.93 22.67
CA VAL A 125 -6.51 -11.19 23.45
C VAL A 125 -5.51 -11.12 24.61
N MET A 126 -4.35 -10.51 24.41
CA MET A 126 -3.37 -10.31 25.48
C MET A 126 -3.94 -9.42 26.59
N PHE A 127 -4.65 -8.34 26.26
CA PHE A 127 -5.35 -7.52 27.25
C PHE A 127 -6.46 -8.30 27.95
N ALA A 128 -7.23 -9.12 27.23
CA ALA A 128 -8.25 -9.99 27.84
C ALA A 128 -7.63 -10.98 28.85
N SER A 129 -6.46 -11.55 28.53
CA SER A 129 -5.68 -12.42 29.43
C SER A 129 -5.29 -11.71 30.72
N VAL A 130 -4.80 -10.46 30.63
CA VAL A 130 -4.43 -9.64 31.80
C VAL A 130 -5.66 -9.31 32.67
N ASN A 131 -6.84 -9.23 32.06
CA ASN A 131 -8.11 -8.97 32.75
C ASN A 131 -8.79 -10.23 33.33
N GLY A 132 -8.07 -11.36 33.43
CA GLY A 132 -8.53 -12.54 34.17
C GLY A 132 -9.07 -13.69 33.32
N VAL A 133 -8.96 -13.62 31.98
CA VAL A 133 -9.33 -14.74 31.12
C VAL A 133 -8.35 -15.91 31.28
N PRO A 134 -8.83 -17.16 31.48
CA PRO A 134 -7.97 -18.34 31.55
C PRO A 134 -7.12 -18.54 30.29
N LYS A 135 -5.85 -18.92 30.47
CA LYS A 135 -4.91 -19.16 29.35
C LYS A 135 -5.40 -20.24 28.37
N SER A 136 -6.16 -21.21 28.87
CA SER A 136 -6.76 -22.30 28.07
C SER A 136 -7.77 -21.80 27.03
N GLU A 137 -8.38 -20.63 27.25
CA GLU A 137 -9.41 -20.07 26.36
C GLU A 137 -8.88 -19.05 25.36
N LEU A 138 -7.61 -18.64 25.48
CA LEU A 138 -7.02 -17.59 24.63
C LEU A 138 -7.01 -17.98 23.15
N GLY A 139 -6.80 -19.26 22.84
CA GLY A 139 -6.84 -19.74 21.45
C GLY A 139 -8.23 -19.61 20.83
N TYR A 140 -9.28 -19.90 21.61
CA TYR A 140 -10.67 -19.74 21.18
C TYR A 140 -11.05 -18.26 21.06
N LEU A 141 -10.64 -17.43 22.02
CA LEU A 141 -10.85 -15.98 21.96
C LEU A 141 -10.16 -15.33 20.78
N PHE A 142 -8.94 -15.77 20.46
CA PHE A 142 -8.23 -15.29 19.28
C PHE A 142 -9.01 -15.59 18.00
N SER A 143 -9.47 -16.83 17.80
CA SER A 143 -10.24 -17.16 16.60
C SER A 143 -11.58 -16.42 16.56
N ALA A 144 -12.28 -16.30 17.69
CA ALA A 144 -13.53 -15.55 17.77
C ALA A 144 -13.36 -14.06 17.42
N TYR A 145 -12.35 -13.39 17.98
CA TYR A 145 -12.07 -11.98 17.69
C TYR A 145 -11.58 -11.78 16.26
N TYR A 146 -10.72 -12.68 15.76
CA TYR A 146 -10.22 -12.60 14.40
C TYR A 146 -11.34 -12.77 13.36
N ILE A 147 -12.23 -13.74 13.57
CA ILE A 147 -13.39 -13.99 12.69
C ILE A 147 -14.36 -12.81 12.75
N ARG A 148 -14.63 -12.27 13.94
CA ARG A 148 -15.46 -11.07 14.11
C ARG A 148 -14.87 -9.86 13.36
N GLY A 149 -13.55 -9.72 13.35
CA GLY A 149 -12.82 -8.67 12.65
C GLY A 149 -12.59 -8.92 11.15
N ALA A 150 -12.95 -10.09 10.62
CA ALA A 150 -12.55 -10.53 9.28
C ALA A 150 -12.96 -9.53 8.17
N TRP A 151 -14.18 -8.98 8.26
CA TRP A 151 -14.65 -7.97 7.29
C TRP A 151 -13.78 -6.72 7.30
N PHE A 152 -13.42 -6.24 8.50
CA PHE A 152 -12.53 -5.11 8.67
C PHE A 152 -11.16 -5.40 8.02
N TYR A 153 -10.57 -6.57 8.28
CA TYR A 153 -9.26 -6.93 7.73
C TYR A 153 -9.27 -7.05 6.21
N ILE A 154 -10.31 -7.66 5.63
CA ILE A 154 -10.42 -7.80 4.17
C ILE A 154 -10.50 -6.43 3.50
N VAL A 155 -11.38 -5.54 3.98
CA VAL A 155 -11.51 -4.18 3.42
C VAL A 155 -10.20 -3.41 3.58
N HIS A 156 -9.54 -3.56 4.71
CA HIS A 156 -8.27 -2.89 4.99
C HIS A 156 -7.14 -3.32 4.04
N VAL A 157 -7.02 -4.62 3.76
CA VAL A 157 -6.02 -5.16 2.83
C VAL A 157 -6.32 -4.74 1.39
N VAL A 158 -7.58 -4.87 0.94
CA VAL A 158 -7.98 -4.53 -0.43
C VAL A 158 -7.83 -3.03 -0.69
N SER A 159 -8.23 -2.18 0.27
CA SER A 159 -8.10 -0.73 0.12
C SER A 159 -6.64 -0.30 0.04
N ASN A 160 -5.77 -0.82 0.90
CA ASN A 160 -4.33 -0.53 0.86
C ASN A 160 -3.67 -1.03 -0.42
N PHE A 161 -4.04 -2.22 -0.90
CA PHE A 161 -3.59 -2.72 -2.20
C PHE A 161 -3.91 -1.74 -3.32
N CYS A 162 -5.17 -1.27 -3.39
CA CYS A 162 -5.61 -0.31 -4.41
C CYS A 162 -4.89 1.04 -4.28
N ILE A 163 -4.89 1.63 -3.09
CA ILE A 163 -4.31 2.94 -2.80
C ILE A 163 -2.82 2.95 -3.11
N VAL A 164 -2.05 1.96 -2.65
CA VAL A 164 -0.60 1.91 -2.86
C VAL A 164 -0.27 1.68 -4.34
N THR A 165 -1.01 0.81 -5.03
CA THR A 165 -0.81 0.56 -6.48
C THR A 165 -0.98 1.83 -7.33
N VAL A 166 -1.93 2.69 -6.94
CA VAL A 166 -2.26 3.92 -7.68
C VAL A 166 -1.34 5.07 -7.25
N LEU A 167 -1.18 5.30 -5.95
CA LEU A 167 -0.61 6.54 -5.42
C LEU A 167 0.86 6.47 -5.03
N TYR A 168 1.46 5.27 -4.87
CA TYR A 168 2.87 5.17 -4.46
C TYR A 168 3.82 5.92 -5.41
N LEU A 169 3.67 5.73 -6.72
CA LEU A 169 4.51 6.39 -7.72
C LEU A 169 4.36 7.92 -7.73
N PRO A 170 3.16 8.51 -7.89
CA PRO A 170 3.04 9.97 -7.95
C PRO A 170 3.52 10.65 -6.66
N VAL A 171 3.25 10.06 -5.49
CA VAL A 171 3.69 10.60 -4.19
C VAL A 171 5.22 10.49 -4.07
N THR A 172 5.79 9.32 -4.31
CA THR A 172 7.25 9.11 -4.19
C THR A 172 8.04 9.98 -5.16
N VAL A 173 7.57 10.15 -6.42
CA VAL A 173 8.20 11.06 -7.38
C VAL A 173 8.21 12.50 -6.86
N THR A 174 7.10 12.94 -6.27
CA THR A 174 6.98 14.31 -5.74
C THR A 174 7.94 14.51 -4.56
N LEU A 175 8.01 13.55 -3.64
CA LEU A 175 8.96 13.59 -2.52
C LEU A 175 10.42 13.63 -2.99
N TYR A 176 10.78 12.79 -3.98
CA TYR A 176 12.15 12.77 -4.52
C TYR A 176 12.52 14.08 -5.21
N LYS A 177 11.57 14.73 -5.91
CA LYS A 177 11.77 16.06 -6.50
C LYS A 177 12.07 17.11 -5.42
N ILE A 178 11.25 17.16 -4.37
CA ILE A 178 11.43 18.10 -3.24
C ILE A 178 12.78 17.87 -2.55
N LEU A 179 13.24 16.61 -2.51
CA LEU A 179 14.52 16.23 -1.91
C LEU A 179 15.73 16.41 -2.84
N GLY A 180 15.54 16.76 -4.11
CA GLY A 180 16.61 16.83 -5.11
C GLY A 180 17.29 15.48 -5.38
N LYS A 181 16.61 14.36 -5.10
CA LYS A 181 17.14 13.00 -5.34
C LYS A 181 16.98 12.60 -6.80
N ASP A 182 17.87 11.72 -7.26
CA ASP A 182 17.76 11.16 -8.61
C ASP A 182 16.44 10.37 -8.78
N ILE A 183 15.72 10.69 -9.85
CA ILE A 183 14.41 10.14 -10.20
C ILE A 183 14.52 9.26 -11.45
N SER A 184 15.70 9.12 -12.04
CA SER A 184 15.92 8.38 -13.29
C SER A 184 15.38 6.94 -13.20
N ALA A 185 15.62 6.27 -12.07
CA ALA A 185 15.11 4.93 -11.78
C ALA A 185 13.57 4.87 -11.67
N ILE A 186 12.91 5.90 -11.14
CA ILE A 186 11.44 5.93 -11.01
C ILE A 186 10.78 6.34 -12.34
N LYS A 187 11.41 7.26 -13.08
CA LYS A 187 10.95 7.69 -14.40
C LYS A 187 11.01 6.56 -15.42
N SER A 188 12.07 5.75 -15.42
CA SER A 188 12.14 4.58 -16.29
C SER A 188 10.97 3.62 -16.00
N LEU A 189 10.68 3.34 -14.73
CA LEU A 189 9.54 2.52 -14.32
C LEU A 189 8.18 3.14 -14.71
N SER A 190 8.00 4.46 -14.57
CA SER A 190 6.74 5.13 -14.95
C SER A 190 6.53 5.17 -16.46
N LEU A 191 7.61 5.38 -17.24
CA LEU A 191 7.58 5.33 -18.70
C LEU A 191 7.29 3.92 -19.21
N ILE A 192 7.89 2.90 -18.60
CA ILE A 192 7.58 1.49 -18.88
C ILE A 192 6.10 1.22 -18.59
N ARG A 193 5.58 1.63 -17.43
CA ARG A 193 4.15 1.49 -17.08
C ARG A 193 3.24 2.15 -18.11
N LYS A 194 3.55 3.38 -18.56
CA LYS A 194 2.78 4.08 -19.61
C LYS A 194 2.83 3.34 -20.96
N ARG A 195 4.00 2.83 -21.36
CA ARG A 195 4.15 2.03 -22.59
C ARG A 195 3.33 0.74 -22.54
N PHE A 196 3.33 0.03 -21.41
CA PHE A 196 2.52 -1.17 -21.23
C PHE A 196 1.01 -0.88 -21.21
N SER A 197 0.58 0.21 -20.58
CA SER A 197 -0.83 0.65 -20.61
C SER A 197 -1.26 0.91 -22.05
N LYS A 198 -0.51 1.75 -22.80
CA LYS A 198 -0.83 2.09 -24.19
C LYS A 198 -0.88 0.87 -25.10
N LYS A 199 0.02 -0.12 -24.92
CA LYS A 199 0.03 -1.37 -25.68
C LYS A 199 -1.15 -2.29 -25.34
N ARG A 200 -1.63 -2.26 -24.10
CA ARG A 200 -2.83 -3.01 -23.67
C ARG A 200 -4.09 -2.38 -24.28
N ASP A 201 -4.19 -1.06 -24.25
CA ASP A 201 -5.32 -0.31 -24.81
C ASP A 201 -5.42 -0.51 -26.34
N SER A 202 -4.28 -0.54 -27.05
CA SER A 202 -4.27 -0.85 -28.49
C SER A 202 -4.72 -2.28 -28.79
N LYS A 203 -4.24 -3.28 -28.03
CA LYS A 203 -4.60 -4.69 -28.24
C LYS A 203 -6.09 -4.95 -27.96
N GLN A 204 -6.68 -4.22 -27.01
CA GLN A 204 -8.11 -4.31 -26.71
C GLN A 204 -8.99 -3.57 -27.73
N SER A 205 -8.49 -2.49 -28.33
CA SER A 205 -9.11 -1.85 -29.50
C SER A 205 -9.13 -2.78 -30.72
N ASP A 206 -7.99 -3.43 -31.03
CA ASP A 206 -7.88 -4.32 -32.19
C ASP A 206 -8.76 -5.57 -32.03
N SER A 207 -8.85 -6.14 -30.81
CA SER A 207 -9.73 -7.27 -30.51
C SER A 207 -11.22 -6.94 -30.70
N LYS A 208 -11.64 -5.67 -30.54
CA LYS A 208 -13.02 -5.23 -30.79
C LYS A 208 -13.29 -4.93 -32.28
N ARG A 209 -12.25 -4.79 -33.11
CA ARG A 209 -12.36 -4.55 -34.56
C ARG A 209 -12.35 -5.82 -35.41
N LEU A 210 -12.03 -6.99 -34.84
CA LEU A 210 -12.14 -8.26 -35.56
C LEU A 210 -13.62 -8.55 -35.87
N PRO A 211 -14.02 -8.67 -37.15
CA PRO A 211 -15.41 -8.94 -37.49
C PRO A 211 -15.80 -10.33 -36.98
N ARG A 212 -16.95 -10.42 -36.31
CA ARG A 212 -17.60 -11.67 -35.91
C ARG A 212 -18.16 -12.37 -37.15
N ASN A 213 -17.32 -12.74 -38.12
CA ASN A 213 -17.75 -13.52 -39.27
C ASN A 213 -17.73 -15.00 -38.91
N LYS A 214 -18.83 -15.48 -38.32
CA LYS A 214 -19.14 -16.91 -38.19
C LYS A 214 -20.42 -17.27 -38.97
N SER A 215 -20.72 -16.57 -40.07
CA SER A 215 -21.89 -16.89 -40.91
C SER A 215 -21.54 -17.31 -42.34
N GLY A 216 -20.33 -17.04 -42.84
CA GLY A 216 -19.94 -17.40 -44.22
C GLY A 216 -19.34 -18.81 -44.40
N LEU A 217 -19.15 -19.57 -43.32
CA LEU A 217 -18.51 -20.90 -43.37
C LEU A 217 -19.52 -22.06 -43.47
N THR A 218 -20.81 -21.79 -43.26
CA THR A 218 -21.87 -22.80 -43.33
C THR A 218 -22.52 -22.90 -44.71
N GLU A 219 -22.53 -21.82 -45.51
CA GLU A 219 -23.11 -21.87 -46.87
C GLU A 219 -22.26 -22.64 -47.88
N ASN A 220 -20.93 -22.55 -47.80
CA ASN A 220 -20.04 -23.26 -48.74
C ASN A 220 -20.01 -24.78 -48.49
N LEU A 221 -20.33 -25.24 -47.28
CA LEU A 221 -20.38 -26.67 -46.97
C LEU A 221 -21.69 -27.35 -47.41
N GLN A 222 -22.78 -26.59 -47.58
CA GLN A 222 -24.04 -27.16 -48.08
C GLN A 222 -24.03 -27.33 -49.60
N HIS A 223 -23.29 -26.49 -50.33
CA HIS A 223 -23.17 -26.62 -51.80
C HIS A 223 -22.32 -27.82 -52.24
N ASP A 224 -21.32 -28.22 -51.45
CA ASP A 224 -20.44 -29.36 -51.78
C ASP A 224 -21.05 -30.74 -51.48
N ILE A 225 -22.10 -30.81 -50.66
CA ILE A 225 -22.76 -32.08 -50.31
C ILE A 225 -23.81 -32.45 -51.36
N GLN A 226 -24.49 -31.49 -52.00
CA GLN A 226 -25.51 -31.80 -53.01
C GLN A 226 -24.96 -32.31 -54.35
N ASN A 227 -23.65 -32.23 -54.60
CA ASN A 227 -23.06 -32.60 -55.89
C ASN A 227 -22.41 -33.99 -55.92
N LYS A 228 -22.55 -34.79 -54.84
CA LYS A 228 -21.92 -36.12 -54.70
C LYS A 228 -22.86 -37.32 -54.75
N ASP A 229 -24.17 -37.10 -54.82
CA ASP A 229 -25.16 -38.19 -54.77
C ASP A 229 -25.78 -38.54 -56.13
N GLY A 230 -25.11 -38.19 -57.23
CA GLY A 230 -25.54 -38.50 -58.59
C GLY A 230 -24.66 -39.56 -59.26
N PHE A 231 -24.80 -40.84 -58.87
CA PHE A 231 -24.58 -42.02 -59.71
C PHE A 231 -25.14 -43.28 -59.06
#